data_AF-A0A0F2LQU7-F1
#
_entry.id   AF-A0A0F2LQU7-F1
#
_cell.length_a   1.000
_cell.length_b   1.000
_cell.length_c   1.000
_cell.angle_alpha   90.00
_cell.angle_beta   90.00
_cell.angle_gamma   90.00
#
_symmetry.space_group_name_H-M   'P 1'
#
loop_
_entity.id
_entity.type
_entity.pdbx_description
1 polymer ?
#
loop_
_entity_poly.entity_id
_entity_poly.type
_entity_poly.pdbx_seq_one_letter_code
_entity_poly.pdbx_strand_id
1 'polypeptide(L)'
;MKSKKAPSWCEDALRYDGHSLYGLLHQYKVQLDAEQYEAAIETLKKAKEAHVDESDYINTLVNEADVLLRRSKIKDYYKVIGVARDADDRQIKAAYRRLSKLHHPDKAAKQGLTKEAAEKKMAEINEAYEVLSDPELRARFDRGDDPNSKGQQNPFQGSPFGGQQFMFQQGGGQQFKFQFGSGGGGGGFPFGK
;
A
#
# COMPACT_ATOMS: atom_id res chain seq x y z
N MET A 1 34.45 -8.41 -5.32
CA MET A 1 35.06 -7.09 -5.07
C MET A 1 34.49 -6.11 -6.07
N LYS A 2 33.50 -5.28 -5.70
CA LYS A 2 33.01 -4.21 -6.58
C LYS A 2 34.08 -3.12 -6.62
N SER A 3 34.69 -2.88 -7.78
CA SER A 3 35.80 -1.95 -7.96
C SER A 3 35.34 -0.52 -7.64
N LYS A 4 36.03 0.18 -6.72
CA LYS A 4 35.77 1.59 -6.39
C LYS A 4 35.95 2.55 -7.58
N LYS A 5 36.49 2.06 -8.71
CA LYS A 5 36.67 2.82 -9.95
C LYS A 5 35.46 2.77 -10.89
N ALA A 6 34.55 1.81 -10.72
CA ALA A 6 33.37 1.65 -11.58
C ALA A 6 32.42 2.87 -11.55
N PRO A 7 32.16 3.52 -10.40
CA PRO A 7 31.31 4.73 -10.36
C PRO A 7 31.92 5.89 -11.14
N SER A 8 33.22 6.10 -10.99
CA SER A 8 33.97 7.16 -11.69
C SER A 8 33.88 7.01 -13.21
N TRP A 9 33.95 5.79 -13.73
CA TRP A 9 33.96 5.58 -15.19
C TRP A 9 32.58 5.75 -15.81
N CYS A 10 31.51 5.39 -15.09
CA CYS A 10 30.15 5.62 -15.53
C CYS A 10 29.76 7.11 -15.49
N GLU A 11 30.23 7.85 -14.47
CA GLU A 11 30.06 9.30 -14.39
C GLU A 11 30.84 10.01 -15.50
N ASP A 12 32.09 9.61 -15.74
CA ASP A 12 32.89 10.16 -16.82
C ASP A 12 32.26 9.84 -18.19
N ALA A 13 31.70 8.64 -18.38
CA ALA A 13 30.98 8.28 -19.60
C ALA A 13 29.81 9.23 -19.90
N LEU A 14 29.01 9.63 -18.88
CA LEU A 14 27.95 10.63 -19.05
C LEU A 14 28.49 12.03 -19.39
N ARG A 15 29.69 12.38 -18.94
CA ARG A 15 30.32 13.67 -19.27
C ARG A 15 30.76 13.73 -20.73
N TYR A 16 31.24 12.61 -21.28
CA TYR A 16 31.67 12.53 -22.68
C TYR A 16 30.51 12.29 -23.65
N ASP A 17 29.56 11.45 -23.25
CA ASP A 17 28.35 11.15 -23.99
C ASP A 17 27.15 11.18 -23.03
N GLY A 18 26.39 12.27 -23.09
CA GLY A 18 25.21 12.50 -22.24
C GLY A 18 24.10 11.47 -22.42
N HIS A 19 24.18 10.63 -23.46
CA HIS A 19 23.23 9.57 -23.72
C HIS A 19 23.84 8.17 -23.51
N SER A 20 25.04 8.04 -22.96
CA SER A 20 25.68 6.73 -22.76
C SER A 20 24.81 5.80 -21.89
N LEU A 21 24.48 4.62 -22.42
CA LEU A 21 23.61 3.66 -21.72
C LEU A 21 24.16 3.28 -20.34
N TYR A 22 25.44 2.88 -20.27
CA TYR A 22 26.09 2.48 -19.01
C TYR A 22 26.12 3.61 -17.98
N GLY A 23 26.25 4.85 -18.45
CA GLY A 23 26.16 6.04 -17.63
C GLY A 23 24.77 6.23 -17.04
N LEU A 24 23.74 6.19 -17.88
CA LEU A 24 22.34 6.34 -17.47
C LEU A 24 21.88 5.21 -16.54
N LEU A 25 22.30 3.97 -16.80
CA LEU A 25 22.00 2.82 -15.93
C LEU A 25 22.68 2.94 -14.55
N HIS A 26 23.89 3.49 -14.50
CA HIS A 26 24.55 3.77 -13.24
C HIS A 26 23.82 4.87 -12.46
N GLN A 27 23.47 5.98 -13.13
CA GLN A 27 22.69 7.07 -12.54
C GLN A 27 21.35 6.58 -11.98
N TYR A 28 20.63 5.75 -12.75
CA TYR A 28 19.40 5.09 -12.32
C TYR A 28 19.58 4.30 -11.02
N LYS A 29 20.65 3.48 -10.93
CA LYS A 29 20.94 2.70 -9.70
C LYS A 29 21.20 3.59 -8.50
N VAL A 30 21.98 4.66 -8.68
CA VAL A 30 22.24 5.63 -7.61
C VAL A 30 20.94 6.31 -7.14
N GLN A 31 20.04 6.62 -8.07
CA GLN A 31 18.73 7.21 -7.74
C GLN A 31 17.82 6.22 -7.01
N LEU A 32 17.84 4.93 -7.35
CA LEU A 32 17.12 3.90 -6.60
C LEU A 32 17.64 3.74 -5.17
N ASP A 33 18.97 3.69 -4.99
CA ASP A 33 19.60 3.59 -3.67
C ASP A 33 19.30 4.83 -2.80
N ALA A 34 19.04 5.98 -3.44
CA ALA A 34 18.64 7.23 -2.79
C ALA A 34 17.11 7.39 -2.64
N GLU A 35 16.31 6.37 -2.97
CA GLU A 35 14.83 6.38 -2.96
C GLU A 35 14.20 7.48 -3.85
N GLN A 36 14.95 8.00 -4.83
CA GLN A 36 14.49 9.00 -5.80
C GLN A 36 13.83 8.33 -7.01
N TYR A 37 12.74 7.59 -6.77
CA TYR A 37 12.11 6.74 -7.78
C TYR A 37 11.62 7.49 -9.02
N GLU A 38 11.14 8.73 -8.88
CA GLU A 38 10.67 9.55 -10.01
C GLU A 38 11.83 9.91 -10.95
N ALA A 39 12.94 10.38 -10.40
CA ALA A 39 14.15 10.71 -11.16
C ALA A 39 14.76 9.45 -11.82
N ALA A 40 14.68 8.30 -11.15
CA ALA A 40 15.08 7.00 -11.70
C ALA A 40 14.30 6.65 -12.98
N ILE A 41 12.98 6.81 -12.95
CA ILE A 41 12.11 6.53 -14.11
C ILE A 41 12.40 7.50 -15.26
N GLU A 42 12.59 8.79 -14.99
CA GLU A 42 12.97 9.76 -16.02
C GLU A 42 14.30 9.41 -16.69
N THR A 43 15.29 8.98 -15.91
CA THR A 43 16.61 8.58 -16.42
C THR A 43 16.48 7.35 -17.34
N LEU A 44 15.65 6.37 -16.97
CA LEU A 44 15.38 5.21 -17.83
C LEU A 44 14.61 5.58 -19.11
N LYS A 45 13.69 6.55 -19.06
CA LYS A 45 13.01 7.06 -20.27
C LYS A 45 13.98 7.68 -21.25
N LYS A 46 14.92 8.51 -20.75
CA LYS A 46 16.02 9.06 -21.58
C LYS A 46 16.88 7.95 -22.18
N ALA A 47 17.21 6.93 -21.39
CA ALA A 47 17.97 5.78 -21.88
C ALA A 47 17.22 5.04 -23.00
N LYS A 48 15.91 4.85 -22.86
CA LYS A 48 15.05 4.21 -23.86
C LYS A 48 15.00 4.99 -25.17
N GLU A 49 14.91 6.32 -25.10
CA GLU A 49 14.90 7.19 -26.27
C GLU A 49 16.23 7.15 -27.03
N ALA A 50 17.35 7.07 -26.30
CA ALA A 50 18.69 7.01 -26.90
C ALA A 50 19.09 5.60 -27.39
N HIS A 51 18.61 4.54 -26.75
CA HIS A 51 19.00 3.14 -27.02
C HIS A 51 17.79 2.29 -27.35
N VAL A 52 17.21 2.53 -28.53
CA VAL A 52 16.02 1.79 -29.00
C VAL A 52 16.28 0.28 -29.07
N ASP A 53 17.49 -0.12 -29.42
CA ASP A 53 17.89 -1.53 -29.51
C ASP A 53 17.84 -2.26 -28.16
N GLU A 54 17.99 -1.54 -27.04
CA GLU A 54 17.91 -2.08 -25.67
C GLU A 54 16.58 -1.76 -24.96
N SER A 55 15.58 -1.27 -25.71
CA SER A 55 14.27 -0.84 -25.19
C SER A 55 13.61 -1.92 -24.32
N ASP A 56 13.68 -3.20 -24.71
CA ASP A 56 13.05 -4.29 -23.94
C ASP A 56 13.66 -4.43 -22.54
N TYR A 57 14.99 -4.41 -22.44
CA TYR A 57 15.69 -4.44 -21.17
C TYR A 57 15.33 -3.20 -20.32
N ILE A 58 15.35 -2.02 -20.92
CA ILE A 58 15.03 -0.77 -20.23
C ILE A 58 13.56 -0.76 -19.76
N ASN A 59 12.63 -1.31 -20.54
CA ASN A 59 11.22 -1.42 -20.14
C ASN A 59 11.03 -2.32 -18.91
N THR A 60 11.82 -3.39 -18.78
CA THR A 60 11.79 -4.20 -17.55
C THR A 60 12.20 -3.39 -16.32
N LEU A 61 13.25 -2.57 -16.44
CA LEU A 61 13.72 -1.69 -15.37
C LEU A 61 12.72 -0.57 -15.06
N VAL A 62 12.05 -0.02 -16.07
CA VAL A 62 11.00 0.99 -15.89
C VAL A 62 9.82 0.40 -15.11
N ASN A 63 9.36 -0.80 -15.48
CA ASN A 63 8.28 -1.48 -14.78
C ASN A 63 8.65 -1.76 -13.31
N GLU A 64 9.88 -2.20 -13.05
CA GLU A 64 10.38 -2.40 -11.69
C GLU A 64 10.40 -1.08 -10.90
N ALA A 65 10.93 -0.01 -11.50
CA ALA A 65 10.99 1.31 -10.87
C ALA A 65 9.59 1.91 -10.61
N ASP A 66 8.64 1.72 -11.53
CA ASP A 66 7.24 2.13 -11.36
C ASP A 66 6.57 1.39 -10.20
N VAL A 67 6.82 0.10 -10.05
CA VAL A 67 6.33 -0.68 -8.90
C VAL A 67 6.91 -0.14 -7.59
N LEU A 68 8.20 0.21 -7.56
CA LEU A 68 8.84 0.81 -6.39
C LEU A 68 8.27 2.21 -6.07
N LEU A 69 8.07 3.06 -7.08
CA LEU A 69 7.43 4.37 -6.93
C LEU A 69 6.01 4.25 -6.37
N ARG A 70 5.21 3.31 -6.89
CA ARG A 70 3.85 3.06 -6.37
C ARG A 70 3.91 2.59 -4.93
N ARG A 71 4.79 1.63 -4.61
CA ARG A 71 4.98 1.12 -3.25
C ARG A 71 5.42 2.19 -2.26
N SER A 72 6.20 3.19 -2.66
CA SER A 72 6.60 4.29 -1.76
C SER A 72 5.47 5.28 -1.49
N LYS A 73 4.53 5.43 -2.43
CA LYS A 73 3.35 6.30 -2.31
C LYS A 73 2.16 5.64 -1.61
N ILE A 74 2.06 4.31 -1.71
CA ILE A 74 0.98 3.51 -1.13
C ILE A 74 1.26 3.28 0.37
N LYS A 75 0.19 3.30 1.18
CA LYS A 75 0.29 2.96 2.61
C LYS A 75 0.76 1.52 2.78
N ASP A 76 1.76 1.30 3.62
CA ASP A 76 2.24 -0.06 3.90
C ASP A 76 1.34 -0.76 4.93
N TYR A 77 0.31 -1.48 4.46
CA TYR A 77 -0.63 -2.20 5.33
C TYR A 77 0.07 -3.20 6.27
N TYR A 78 1.16 -3.84 5.85
CA TYR A 78 1.92 -4.76 6.71
C TYR A 78 2.54 -4.02 7.89
N LYS A 79 3.07 -2.80 7.65
CA LYS A 79 3.56 -1.93 8.73
C LYS A 79 2.44 -1.43 9.64
N VAL A 80 1.24 -1.14 9.09
CA VAL A 80 0.09 -0.70 9.88
C VAL A 80 -0.33 -1.75 10.91
N ILE A 81 -0.43 -3.03 10.51
CA ILE A 81 -0.75 -4.12 11.46
C ILE A 81 0.48 -4.69 12.18
N GLY A 82 1.68 -4.24 11.82
CA GLY A 82 2.94 -4.60 12.48
C GLY A 82 3.36 -6.05 12.24
N VAL A 83 3.20 -6.54 11.02
CA VAL A 83 3.65 -7.88 10.60
C VAL A 83 4.64 -7.78 9.45
N ALA A 84 5.44 -8.84 9.24
CA ALA A 84 6.32 -8.94 8.09
C ALA A 84 5.53 -9.24 6.80
N ARG A 85 6.11 -8.95 5.63
CA ARG A 85 5.43 -9.16 4.34
C ARG A 85 5.22 -10.63 3.99
N ASP A 86 6.08 -11.49 4.50
CA ASP A 86 6.01 -12.95 4.42
C ASP A 86 5.06 -13.56 5.47
N ALA A 87 4.34 -12.73 6.23
CA ALA A 87 3.45 -13.21 7.27
C ALA A 87 2.36 -14.13 6.71
N ASP A 88 2.08 -15.21 7.45
CA ASP A 88 0.98 -16.10 7.13
C ASP A 88 -0.39 -15.49 7.55
N ASP A 89 -1.47 -16.04 7.03
CA ASP A 89 -2.83 -15.55 7.32
C ASP A 89 -3.15 -15.61 8.83
N ARG A 90 -2.51 -16.53 9.56
CA ARG A 90 -2.72 -16.68 11.01
C ARG A 90 -2.08 -15.52 11.77
N GLN A 91 -0.88 -15.10 11.38
CA GLN A 91 -0.14 -13.96 11.91
C GLN A 91 -0.87 -12.66 11.60
N ILE A 92 -1.35 -12.47 10.37
CA ILE A 92 -2.16 -11.32 9.97
C ILE A 92 -3.42 -11.23 10.85
N LYS A 93 -4.17 -12.34 10.98
CA LYS A 93 -5.38 -12.39 11.80
C LYS A 93 -5.09 -12.21 13.30
N ALA A 94 -3.96 -12.73 13.79
CA ALA A 94 -3.56 -12.55 15.18
C ALA A 94 -3.17 -11.10 15.49
N ALA A 95 -2.43 -10.45 14.60
CA ALA A 95 -2.03 -9.05 14.71
C ALA A 95 -3.26 -8.13 14.70
N TYR A 96 -4.20 -8.35 13.76
CA TYR A 96 -5.47 -7.63 13.73
C TYR A 96 -6.21 -7.74 15.07
N ARG A 97 -6.47 -8.96 15.57
CA ARG A 97 -7.17 -9.15 16.85
C ARG A 97 -6.48 -8.46 18.03
N ARG A 98 -5.15 -8.42 18.04
CA ARG A 98 -4.37 -7.75 19.09
C ARG A 98 -4.56 -6.23 19.03
N LEU A 99 -4.44 -5.66 17.83
CA LEU A 99 -4.53 -4.23 17.62
C LEU A 99 -5.97 -3.70 17.78
N SER A 100 -6.97 -4.43 17.31
CA SER A 100 -8.38 -4.05 17.51
C SER A 100 -8.74 -3.99 18.99
N LYS A 101 -8.22 -4.91 19.80
CA LYS A 101 -8.42 -4.87 21.26
C LYS A 101 -7.68 -3.71 21.92
N LEU A 102 -6.55 -3.28 21.38
CA LEU A 102 -5.77 -2.17 21.93
C LEU A 102 -6.41 -0.82 21.62
N HIS A 103 -6.91 -0.65 20.40
CA HIS A 103 -7.47 0.61 19.89
C HIS A 103 -9.00 0.69 19.98
N HIS A 104 -9.67 -0.30 20.58
CA HIS A 104 -11.11 -0.22 20.87
C HIS A 104 -11.42 1.01 21.75
N PRO A 105 -12.48 1.79 21.49
CA PRO A 105 -12.78 3.03 22.21
C PRO A 105 -12.86 2.86 23.73
N ASP A 106 -13.35 1.72 24.21
CA ASP A 106 -13.38 1.39 25.66
C ASP A 106 -11.98 1.27 26.31
N LYS A 107 -10.99 0.74 25.58
CA LYS A 107 -9.61 0.59 26.07
C LYS A 107 -8.73 1.79 25.74
N ALA A 108 -8.96 2.45 24.61
CA ALA A 108 -8.23 3.64 24.21
C ALA A 108 -8.51 4.83 25.16
N ALA A 109 -9.74 4.95 25.65
CA ALA A 109 -10.08 5.91 26.71
C ALA A 109 -9.27 5.69 27.99
N LYS A 110 -8.98 4.43 28.35
CA LYS A 110 -8.14 4.06 29.51
C LYS A 110 -6.65 4.36 29.29
N GLN A 111 -6.22 4.52 28.03
CA GLN A 111 -4.84 4.85 27.66
C GLN A 111 -4.63 6.37 27.43
N GLY A 112 -5.64 7.20 27.69
CA GLY A 112 -5.57 8.64 27.49
C GLY A 112 -5.59 9.07 26.01
N LEU A 113 -5.97 8.17 25.10
CA LEU A 113 -6.14 8.50 23.68
C LEU A 113 -7.51 9.16 23.46
N THR A 114 -7.55 10.22 22.65
CA THR A 114 -8.84 10.78 22.23
C THR A 114 -9.60 9.76 21.39
N LYS A 115 -10.93 9.81 21.48
CA LYS A 115 -11.82 8.93 20.71
C LYS A 115 -11.51 9.00 19.21
N GLU A 116 -11.25 10.21 18.69
CA GLU A 116 -10.87 10.44 17.30
C GLU A 116 -9.56 9.76 16.90
N ALA A 117 -8.52 9.82 17.75
CA ALA A 117 -7.25 9.17 17.47
C ALA A 117 -7.37 7.63 17.49
N ALA A 118 -8.21 7.09 18.38
CA ALA A 118 -8.52 5.67 18.44
C ALA A 118 -9.29 5.21 17.20
N GLU A 119 -10.32 5.97 16.79
CA GLU A 119 -11.11 5.70 15.59
C GLU A 119 -10.27 5.76 14.32
N LYS A 120 -9.38 6.75 14.18
CA LYS A 120 -8.47 6.85 13.04
C LYS A 120 -7.54 5.63 12.93
N LYS A 121 -6.91 5.23 14.03
CA LYS A 121 -6.04 4.04 14.03
C LYS A 121 -6.83 2.75 13.77
N MET A 122 -8.03 2.63 14.35
CA MET A 122 -8.90 1.49 14.07
C MET A 122 -9.31 1.42 12.60
N ALA A 123 -9.59 2.56 11.97
CA ALA A 123 -9.90 2.62 10.55
C ALA A 123 -8.71 2.14 9.70
N GLU A 124 -7.49 2.59 10.00
CA GLU A 124 -6.27 2.14 9.31
C GLU A 124 -6.01 0.63 9.50
N ILE A 125 -6.25 0.10 10.71
CA ILE A 125 -6.10 -1.34 11.01
C ILE A 125 -7.13 -2.18 10.23
N ASN A 126 -8.37 -1.71 10.14
CA ASN A 126 -9.43 -2.39 9.40
C ASN A 126 -9.12 -2.39 7.88
N GLU A 127 -8.74 -1.23 7.33
CA GLU A 127 -8.33 -1.07 5.92
C GLU A 127 -7.20 -2.05 5.58
N ALA A 128 -6.17 -2.13 6.44
CA ALA A 128 -5.06 -3.06 6.28
C ALA A 128 -5.49 -4.53 6.33
N TYR A 129 -6.36 -4.90 7.29
CA TYR A 129 -6.82 -6.28 7.42
C TYR A 129 -7.71 -6.71 6.25
N GLU A 130 -8.57 -5.83 5.74
CA GLU A 130 -9.41 -6.12 4.56
C GLU A 130 -8.56 -6.48 3.34
N VAL A 131 -7.49 -5.73 3.07
CA VAL A 131 -6.60 -6.00 1.93
C VAL A 131 -5.74 -7.23 2.15
N LEU A 132 -5.20 -7.42 3.36
CA LEU A 132 -4.24 -8.49 3.64
C LEU A 132 -4.89 -9.85 3.95
N SER A 133 -6.18 -9.87 4.32
CA SER A 133 -6.89 -11.11 4.64
C SER A 133 -7.43 -11.85 3.41
N ASP A 134 -7.59 -11.16 2.29
CA ASP A 134 -8.00 -11.73 1.01
C ASP A 134 -6.76 -12.02 0.14
N PRO A 135 -6.52 -13.27 -0.29
CA PRO A 135 -5.36 -13.62 -1.10
C PRO A 135 -5.27 -12.87 -2.43
N GLU A 136 -6.39 -12.57 -3.08
CA GLU A 136 -6.42 -11.83 -4.35
C GLU A 136 -6.08 -10.36 -4.14
N LEU A 137 -6.67 -9.73 -3.11
CA LEU A 137 -6.38 -8.33 -2.77
C LEU A 137 -4.93 -8.17 -2.28
N ARG A 138 -4.45 -9.10 -1.46
CA ARG A 138 -3.05 -9.17 -1.03
C ARG A 138 -2.10 -9.27 -2.22
N ALA A 139 -2.38 -10.16 -3.17
CA ALA A 139 -1.56 -10.30 -4.36
C ALA A 139 -1.57 -9.04 -5.25
N ARG A 140 -2.70 -8.33 -5.35
CA ARG A 140 -2.76 -7.02 -6.04
C ARG A 140 -1.93 -5.96 -5.33
N PHE A 141 -2.07 -5.87 -4.01
CA PHE A 141 -1.29 -4.98 -3.17
C PHE A 141 0.21 -5.25 -3.27
N ASP A 142 0.62 -6.52 -3.26
CA ASP A 142 2.01 -6.92 -3.42
C ASP A 142 2.58 -6.57 -4.80
N ARG A 143 1.73 -6.51 -5.85
CA ARG A 143 2.09 -5.99 -7.18
C ARG A 143 2.12 -4.46 -7.26
N GLY A 144 1.80 -3.74 -6.17
CA GLY A 144 1.78 -2.28 -6.13
C GLY A 144 0.48 -1.66 -6.63
N ASP A 145 -0.62 -2.42 -6.62
CA ASP A 145 -1.99 -1.92 -6.85
C ASP A 145 -2.72 -1.81 -5.51
N ASP A 146 -3.11 -0.60 -5.11
CA ASP A 146 -3.83 -0.38 -3.85
C ASP A 146 -5.33 -0.33 -4.09
N PRO A 147 -6.09 -1.38 -3.72
CA PRO A 147 -7.53 -1.44 -3.96
C PRO A 147 -8.32 -0.35 -3.22
N ASN A 148 -7.73 0.29 -2.21
CA ASN A 148 -8.36 1.34 -1.42
C ASN A 148 -7.83 2.76 -1.74
N SER A 149 -6.89 2.89 -2.69
CA SER A 149 -6.37 4.20 -3.07
C SER A 149 -7.43 5.01 -3.82
N LYS A 150 -7.80 6.16 -3.25
CA LYS A 150 -8.82 7.08 -3.77
C LYS A 150 -8.47 7.71 -5.14
N GLY A 151 -7.34 7.38 -5.74
CA GLY A 151 -6.83 7.95 -6.98
C GLY A 151 -6.89 7.06 -8.23
N GLN A 152 -7.24 5.77 -8.10
CA GLN A 152 -7.27 4.85 -9.23
C GLN A 152 -8.62 4.16 -9.33
N GLN A 153 -9.59 4.86 -9.93
CA GLN A 153 -10.84 4.27 -10.38
C GLN A 153 -10.52 3.31 -11.55
N ASN A 154 -10.14 2.07 -11.22
CA ASN A 154 -10.21 0.98 -12.20
C ASN A 154 -11.70 0.73 -12.50
N PRO A 155 -12.17 0.88 -13.76
CA PRO A 155 -13.57 0.70 -14.14
C PRO A 155 -14.11 -0.73 -13.94
N PHE A 156 -13.24 -1.70 -13.61
CA PHE A 156 -13.61 -3.10 -13.47
C PHE A 156 -13.90 -3.54 -12.03
N GLN A 157 -13.86 -2.62 -11.05
CA GLN A 157 -14.22 -2.97 -9.69
C GLN A 157 -14.84 -1.75 -9.02
N GLY A 158 -16.15 -1.58 -9.23
CA GLY A 158 -16.95 -0.81 -8.29
C GLY A 158 -16.59 -1.31 -6.89
N SER A 159 -16.25 -0.37 -6.00
CA SER A 159 -16.05 -0.65 -4.59
C SER A 159 -17.14 -1.61 -4.14
N PRO A 160 -16.81 -2.87 -3.77
CA PRO A 160 -17.86 -3.80 -3.36
C PRO A 160 -18.53 -3.34 -2.06
N PHE A 161 -17.99 -2.30 -1.40
CA PHE A 161 -18.42 -1.84 -0.10
C PHE A 161 -18.50 -0.31 0.00
N GLY A 162 -18.95 0.34 -1.07
CA GLY A 162 -19.73 1.56 -0.92
C GLY A 162 -21.13 1.24 -0.35
N GLY A 163 -21.22 0.66 0.86
CA GLY A 163 -22.50 0.52 1.57
C GLY A 163 -22.93 -0.86 2.09
N GLN A 164 -22.04 -1.84 2.35
CA GLN A 164 -22.46 -3.09 3.00
C GLN A 164 -21.92 -3.25 4.43
N GLN A 165 -22.81 -3.65 5.33
CA GLN A 165 -22.50 -4.14 6.67
C GLN A 165 -21.50 -5.32 6.65
N PHE A 166 -20.37 -5.16 7.33
CA PHE A 166 -19.56 -6.29 7.78
C PHE A 166 -20.27 -6.97 8.96
N MET A 167 -20.98 -8.08 8.69
CA MET A 167 -21.60 -8.92 9.72
C MET A 167 -20.63 -10.01 10.17
N PHE A 168 -20.06 -9.86 11.37
CA PHE A 168 -19.28 -10.91 12.02
C PHE A 168 -20.22 -11.85 12.77
N GLN A 169 -20.54 -13.02 12.20
CA GLN A 169 -21.24 -14.08 12.92
C GLN A 169 -20.23 -15.03 13.57
N GLN A 170 -19.88 -14.75 14.83
CA GLN A 170 -19.26 -15.74 15.71
C GLN A 170 -20.24 -16.00 16.86
N GLY A 171 -20.66 -17.25 16.98
CA GLY A 171 -21.63 -17.73 17.96
C GLY A 171 -21.28 -17.29 19.39
N GLY A 172 -22.31 -16.81 20.09
CA GLY A 172 -22.23 -16.40 21.48
C GLY A 172 -22.86 -15.04 21.79
N GLY A 173 -24.19 -14.93 21.68
CA GLY A 173 -25.00 -14.14 22.61
C GLY A 173 -24.90 -12.60 22.67
N GLN A 174 -24.12 -11.89 21.85
CA GLN A 174 -24.17 -10.41 21.83
C GLN A 174 -23.98 -9.85 20.41
N GLN A 175 -25.05 -9.27 19.88
CA GLN A 175 -25.06 -8.58 18.58
C GLN A 175 -24.40 -7.21 18.73
N PHE A 176 -23.13 -7.09 18.31
CA PHE A 176 -22.46 -5.80 18.15
C PHE A 176 -22.76 -5.22 16.76
N LYS A 177 -23.61 -4.19 16.71
CA LYS A 177 -23.93 -3.42 15.51
C LYS A 177 -23.04 -2.17 15.47
N PHE A 178 -21.98 -2.18 14.65
CA PHE A 178 -21.21 -0.97 14.36
C PHE A 178 -21.89 -0.23 13.20
N GLN A 179 -22.52 0.90 13.51
CA GLN A 179 -23.17 1.78 12.53
C GLN A 179 -22.24 2.95 12.24
N PHE A 180 -21.55 2.90 11.11
CA PHE A 180 -20.85 4.06 10.56
C PHE A 180 -21.89 4.97 9.89
N GLY A 181 -21.86 6.27 10.21
CA GLY A 181 -23.02 7.15 10.14
C GLY A 181 -23.59 7.44 8.74
N SER A 182 -24.93 7.42 8.67
CA SER A 182 -25.72 8.41 7.93
C SER A 182 -26.89 8.79 8.83
N GLY A 183 -27.06 10.09 9.08
CA GLY A 183 -28.17 10.63 9.86
C GLY A 183 -29.53 10.40 9.21
N GLY A 184 -30.57 10.52 10.03
CA GLY A 184 -31.99 10.42 9.66
C GLY A 184 -32.67 9.33 10.48
N GLY A 185 -33.33 9.66 11.60
CA GLY A 185 -34.79 9.88 11.60
C GLY A 185 -35.51 8.52 11.55
N GLY A 186 -36.01 7.94 12.64
CA GLY A 186 -37.11 8.43 13.46
C GLY A 186 -38.26 7.43 13.38
N GLY A 187 -38.89 7.10 14.52
CA GLY A 187 -40.29 6.64 14.56
C GLY A 187 -40.56 5.13 14.54
N GLY A 188 -40.69 4.56 15.75
CA GLY A 188 -41.90 3.87 16.22
C GLY A 188 -42.58 2.79 15.38
N PHE A 189 -42.52 1.55 15.88
CA PHE A 189 -43.54 0.53 15.65
C PHE A 189 -44.02 -0.03 17.00
N PRO A 190 -45.30 0.08 17.36
CA PRO A 190 -45.94 -0.87 18.24
C PRO A 190 -46.79 -1.88 17.44
N PHE A 191 -46.50 -3.15 17.67
CA PHE A 191 -47.34 -4.30 17.33
C PHE A 191 -48.57 -4.37 18.27
N GLY A 192 -49.66 -4.98 17.81
CA GLY A 192 -50.58 -5.68 18.72
C GLY A 192 -52.04 -5.74 18.25
N LYS A 193 -52.48 -6.93 17.84
CA LYS A 193 -53.87 -7.40 17.87
C LYS A 193 -53.92 -8.58 18.83
#